data_AF-A0A077JES4-F1
#
_entry.id   AF-A0A077JES4-F1
#
_cell.length_a   1.000
_cell.length_b   1.000
_cell.length_c   1.000
_cell.angle_alpha   90.00
_cell.angle_beta   90.00
_cell.angle_gamma   90.00
#
_symmetry.space_group_name_H-M   'P 1'
#
loop_
_entity.id
_entity.type
_entity.pdbx_description
1 polymer ?
#
loop_
_entity_poly.entity_id
_entity_poly.type
_entity_poly.pdbx_seq_one_letter_code
_entity_poly.pdbx_strand_id
1 'polypeptide(L)' 'MYNPSWRQEPRYEPAVVIPVKYDSSILDWLKTNDRLIPCEQETLIIPLKEDEEISELMDVDDSYDDIDLDED' A
#
# COMPACT_ATOMS: atom_id res chain seq x y z
N MET A 1 -30.91 31.22 15.09
CA MET A 1 -29.52 30.87 15.45
C MET A 1 -28.87 30.35 14.18
N TYR A 2 -27.91 31.08 13.60
CA TYR A 2 -27.27 30.72 12.33
C TYR A 2 -25.96 30.01 12.63
N ASN A 3 -25.84 28.74 12.22
CA ASN A 3 -24.64 27.95 12.43
C ASN A 3 -23.78 28.00 11.15
N PRO A 4 -22.61 28.66 11.16
CA PRO A 4 -21.74 28.78 10.00
C PRO A 4 -21.14 27.44 9.54
N SER A 5 -21.24 26.39 10.37
CA SER A 5 -20.74 25.05 10.04
C SER A 5 -21.76 24.18 9.31
N TRP A 6 -23.03 24.61 9.21
CA TRP A 6 -24.05 23.85 8.48
C TRP A 6 -24.04 24.24 7.01
N ARG A 7 -23.85 23.24 6.15
CA ARG A 7 -23.93 23.36 4.70
C ARG A 7 -24.98 22.38 4.20
N GLN A 8 -25.80 22.82 3.26
CA GLN A 8 -26.81 21.98 2.62
C GLN A 8 -26.28 21.60 1.24
N GLU A 9 -26.16 20.31 0.98
CA GLU A 9 -25.68 19.77 -0.30
C GLU A 9 -26.83 19.08 -1.05
N PRO A 10 -26.92 19.20 -2.39
CA PRO A 10 -27.95 18.58 -3.20
C PRO A 10 -27.82 17.05 -3.23
N ARG A 11 -28.94 16.33 -3.12
CA ARG A 11 -28.96 14.85 -3.04
C ARG A 11 -28.82 14.14 -4.38
N TYR A 12 -29.29 14.76 -5.46
CA TYR A 12 -29.40 14.14 -6.79
C TYR A 12 -28.55 14.87 -7.85
N GLU A 13 -27.57 15.64 -7.40
CA GLU A 13 -26.61 16.30 -8.28
C GLU A 13 -25.24 15.65 -8.12
N PRO A 14 -24.39 15.68 -9.17
CA PRO A 14 -23.01 15.24 -9.05
C PRO A 14 -22.29 15.98 -7.92
N ALA A 15 -21.50 15.26 -7.13
CA ALA A 15 -20.71 15.86 -6.08
C ALA A 15 -19.76 16.92 -6.64
N VAL A 16 -19.52 17.98 -5.88
CA VAL A 16 -18.51 18.98 -6.22
C VAL A 16 -17.13 18.30 -6.33
N VAL A 17 -16.46 18.49 -7.46
CA VAL A 17 -15.10 17.97 -7.65
C VAL A 17 -14.14 18.87 -6.88
N ILE A 18 -13.48 18.31 -5.87
CA ILE A 18 -12.39 19.01 -5.19
C ILE A 18 -11.23 19.10 -6.19
N PRO A 19 -10.80 20.31 -6.61
CA PRO A 19 -9.67 20.43 -7.51
C PRO A 19 -8.44 19.88 -6.81
N VAL A 20 -7.62 19.12 -7.55
CA VAL A 20 -6.33 18.65 -7.04
C VAL A 20 -5.47 19.90 -6.82
N LYS A 21 -5.35 20.31 -5.57
CA LYS A 21 -4.40 21.31 -5.19
C LYS A 21 -3.04 20.61 -5.10
N TYR A 22 -2.20 20.82 -6.11
CA TYR A 22 -0.76 20.56 -5.98
C TYR A 22 -0.18 21.62 -5.05
N ASP A 23 -0.62 21.64 -3.79
CA ASP A 23 -0.16 22.60 -2.79
C ASP A 23 1.27 22.20 -2.40
N SER A 24 2.24 22.62 -3.20
CA SER A 24 3.67 22.31 -3.11
C SER A 24 3.99 20.80 -3.14
N SER A 25 5.04 20.41 -3.86
CA SER A 25 5.53 19.04 -3.69
C SER A 25 5.84 18.82 -2.21
N ILE A 26 5.53 17.64 -1.65
CA ILE A 26 5.94 17.29 -0.28
C ILE A 26 7.46 17.51 -0.11
N LEU A 27 8.22 17.32 -1.19
CA LEU A 27 9.66 17.59 -1.24
C LEU A 27 9.98 19.09 -1.13
N ASP A 28 9.19 19.95 -1.79
CA ASP A 28 9.34 21.41 -1.68
C ASP A 28 9.02 21.87 -0.26
N TRP A 29 7.94 21.33 0.34
CA TRP A 29 7.60 21.63 1.72
C TRP A 29 8.70 21.17 2.69
N LEU A 30 9.21 19.95 2.54
CA LEU A 30 10.30 19.44 3.37
C LEU A 30 11.57 20.28 3.22
N LYS A 31 11.88 20.73 2.00
CA LYS A 31 13.02 21.62 1.72
C LYS A 31 12.85 23.01 2.33
N THR A 32 11.68 23.63 2.20
CA THR A 32 11.40 24.96 2.78
C THR A 32 11.43 24.95 4.31
N ASN A 33 11.09 23.81 4.93
CA ASN A 33 11.09 23.67 6.38
C ASN A 33 12.42 23.12 6.96
N ASP A 34 13.47 22.97 6.14
CA ASP A 34 14.74 22.34 6.53
C ASP A 34 14.55 20.94 7.20
N ARG A 35 13.54 20.20 6.75
CA ARG A 35 13.19 18.85 7.24
C ARG A 35 13.63 17.72 6.31
N LEU A 36 14.27 18.05 5.19
CA LEU A 36 14.77 17.07 4.24
C LEU A 36 16.12 16.53 4.74
N ILE A 37 16.12 15.33 5.34
CA ILE A 37 17.34 14.67 5.83
C ILE A 37 17.89 13.77 4.72
N PRO A 38 19.18 13.88 4.34
CA PRO A 38 19.81 12.93 3.44
C PRO A 38 19.75 11.52 4.04
N CYS A 39 19.21 10.56 3.30
CA CYS A 39 19.31 9.17 3.67
C CYS A 39 20.79 8.78 3.56
N GLU A 40 21.46 8.55 4.69
CA GLU A 40 22.75 7.87 4.68
C GLU A 40 22.50 6.50 4.07
N GLN A 41 23.14 6.22 2.94
CA GLN A 41 23.10 4.90 2.33
C GLN A 41 23.87 3.95 3.24
N GLU A 42 23.28 3.55 4.37
CA GLU A 42 23.62 2.29 4.98
C GLU A 42 23.24 1.26 3.94
N THR A 43 24.25 0.77 3.22
CA THR A 43 24.14 -0.49 2.50
C THR A 43 23.81 -1.52 3.58
N LEU A 44 22.51 -1.71 3.83
CA LEU A 44 22.01 -2.88 4.53
C LEU A 44 22.35 -4.03 3.60
N ILE A 45 23.57 -4.53 3.76
CA ILE A 45 23.96 -5.85 3.27
C ILE A 45 23.10 -6.78 4.10
N ILE A 46 21.85 -6.96 3.69
CA ILE A 46 21.00 -8.03 4.17
C ILE A 46 21.67 -9.26 3.56
N PRO A 47 22.35 -10.11 4.35
CA PRO A 47 22.77 -11.38 3.81
C PRO A 47 21.47 -12.06 3.37
N LEU A 48 21.33 -12.30 2.06
CA LEU A 48 20.36 -13.23 1.54
C LEU A 48 20.76 -14.56 2.18
N LYS A 49 20.12 -14.90 3.31
CA LYS A 49 20.28 -16.21 3.93
C LYS A 49 19.74 -17.16 2.88
N GLU A 50 20.68 -17.86 2.24
CA GLU A 50 20.46 -18.70 1.07
C GLU A 50 19.24 -19.60 1.26
N ASP A 51 18.58 -19.84 0.14
CA ASP A 51 17.29 -20.50 -0.08
C ASP A 51 17.17 -21.95 0.46
N GLU A 52 17.99 -22.37 1.43
CA GLU A 52 18.06 -23.72 1.99
C GLU A 52 16.82 -24.11 2.82
N GLU A 53 16.13 -23.17 3.48
CA GLU A 53 14.95 -23.50 4.32
C GLU A 53 13.67 -23.76 3.51
N ILE A 54 13.54 -23.25 2.28
CA ILE A 54 12.30 -23.38 1.49
C ILE A 54 12.17 -24.77 0.87
N SER A 55 13.30 -25.38 0.47
CA SER A 55 13.32 -26.72 -0.12
C SER A 55 12.94 -27.82 0.87
N GLU A 56 13.21 -27.61 2.17
CA GLU A 56 12.82 -28.54 3.24
C GLU A 56 11.32 -28.47 3.55
N LEU A 57 10.67 -27.33 3.25
CA LEU A 57 9.24 -27.10 3.46
C LEU A 57 8.36 -27.71 2.34
N MET A 58 8.94 -27.96 1.17
CA MET A 58 8.25 -28.52 0.00
C MET A 58 8.26 -30.06 -0.07
N ASP A 59 8.99 -30.75 0.81
CA ASP A 59 9.09 -32.22 0.81
C ASP A 59 7.92 -32.89 1.56
N VAL A 60 6.71 -32.37 1.36
CA VAL A 60 5.45 -33.01 1.77
C VAL A 60 4.85 -33.67 0.54
N ASP A 61 5.07 -34.98 0.44
CA ASP A 61 4.34 -35.99 -0.32
C ASP A 61 3.07 -35.48 -1.02
N ASP A 62 3.23 -34.94 -2.24
CA ASP A 62 2.12 -34.71 -3.17
C ASP A 62 1.66 -36.06 -3.76
N SER A 63 1.21 -36.97 -2.91
CA SER A 63 0.35 -38.08 -3.31
C SER A 63 -1.09 -37.66 -3.07
N TYR A 64 -1.55 -36.66 -3.83
CA TYR A 64 -2.97 -36.58 -4.15
C TYR A 64 -3.24 -37.74 -5.11
N ASP A 65 -3.48 -38.93 -4.55
CA ASP A 65 -4.15 -39.99 -5.29
C ASP A 65 -5.40 -39.37 -5.89
N ASP A 66 -5.48 -39.36 -7.21
CA ASP A 66 -6.64 -38.94 -8.01
C ASP A 66 -7.86 -39.74 -7.55
N ILE A 67 -8.52 -39.25 -6.50
CA ILE A 67 -9.91 -39.55 -6.21
C ILE A 67 -10.75 -38.79 -7.22
N ASP A 68 -10.75 -39.28 -8.45
CA ASP A 68 -11.78 -38.99 -9.44
C ASP A 68 -13.11 -39.58 -8.91
N LEU A 69 -13.69 -38.83 -7.96
CA LEU A 69 -15.08 -38.93 -7.53
C LEU A 69 -15.90 -38.02 -8.45
N ASP A 70 -16.36 -38.57 -9.57
CA ASP A 70 -17.49 -38.08 -10.38
C ASP A 70 -17.94 -39.28 -11.25
N GLU A 71 -18.83 -40.18 -10.78
CA GLU A 71 -20.31 -40.13 -10.81
C GLU A 71 -20.90 -40.26 -12.24
N ASP A 72 -21.20 -41.52 -12.65
CA ASP A 72 -22.10 -41.92 -13.75
C ASP A 72 -23.31 -42.70 -13.18
#